data_AF-A0A7Y2YJR1-F1
#
_entry.id   AF-A0A7Y2YJR1-F1
#
_cell.length_a   1.000
_cell.length_b   1.000
_cell.length_c   1.000
_cell.angle_alpha   90.00
_cell.angle_beta   90.00
_cell.angle_gamma   90.00
#
_symmetry.space_group_name_H-M   'P 1'
#
loop_
_entity.id
_entity.type
_entity.pdbx_description
1 polymer ?
#
loop_
_entity_poly.entity_id
_entity_poly.type
_entity_poly.pdbx_seq_one_letter_code
_entity_poly.pdbx_strand_id
1 'polypeptide(L)'
;MAFDAEGYLFISSGERQKFDPAQEMTGNLGKIVRLHDDGSVPDDNPFFDRGDVTAEIWSLGHRNPLGMAFDAEGRLWNTEMGPLHGDELNLVLKGRNYGYPIVSEGDHYSGEKIPNHDTRPEFEAPKVAWVPTIAPANMIIYSGEPFQQWNGSALIAGLASRAIIRVEFDGEQAREAERYEMGARIREVEQGPDGNLWVLEDRDGGRLLKLTPR
;
A
#
# COMPACT_ATOMS: atom_id res chain seq x y z
N MET A 1 9.21 -0.06 -1.26
CA MET A 1 10.04 0.92 -0.53
C MET A 1 9.71 2.30 -1.06
N ALA A 2 9.78 3.33 -0.23
CA ALA A 2 9.56 4.72 -0.64
C ALA A 2 10.47 5.65 0.18
N PHE A 3 10.98 6.71 -0.45
CA PHE A 3 11.67 7.80 0.24
C PHE A 3 10.72 8.99 0.37
N ASP A 4 10.73 9.67 1.52
CA ASP A 4 10.09 10.97 1.66
C ASP A 4 11.01 12.12 1.23
N ALA A 5 10.53 13.36 1.35
CA ALA A 5 11.30 14.55 0.97
C ALA A 5 12.34 14.95 2.04
N GLU A 6 12.23 14.38 3.24
CA GLU A 6 13.03 14.66 4.42
C GLU A 6 14.23 13.71 4.57
N GLY A 7 14.34 12.69 3.72
CA GLY A 7 15.47 11.75 3.69
C GLY A 7 15.24 10.47 4.49
N TYR A 8 14.00 10.14 4.82
CA TYR A 8 13.65 8.86 5.44
C TYR A 8 13.24 7.83 4.40
N LEU A 9 13.68 6.59 4.64
CA LEU A 9 13.31 5.40 3.90
C LEU A 9 12.22 4.62 4.62
N PHE A 10 11.14 4.33 3.91
CA PHE A 10 10.05 3.48 4.35
C PHE A 10 10.08 2.14 3.63
N ILE A 11 9.99 1.06 4.41
CA ILE A 11 10.04 -0.32 3.90
C ILE A 11 8.80 -1.06 4.41
N SER A 12 8.01 -1.60 3.48
CA SER A 12 6.92 -2.50 3.82
C SER A 12 7.41 -3.94 3.92
N SER A 13 6.85 -4.69 4.87
CA SER A 13 7.15 -6.09 5.08
C SER A 13 5.85 -6.82 5.44
N GLY A 14 5.42 -7.74 4.57
CA GLY A 14 4.24 -8.56 4.82
C GLY A 14 4.46 -9.59 5.94
N GLU A 15 3.37 -10.14 6.48
CA GLU A 15 3.43 -11.11 7.59
C GLU A 15 3.78 -12.55 7.17
N ARG A 16 3.83 -12.82 5.85
CA ARG A 16 4.24 -14.08 5.23
C ARG A 16 3.31 -15.27 5.51
N GLN A 17 2.01 -15.03 5.59
CA GLN A 17 0.96 -15.99 5.96
C GLN A 17 1.18 -16.65 7.34
N LYS A 18 1.77 -15.91 8.27
CA LYS A 18 1.98 -16.31 9.66
C LYS A 18 1.00 -15.66 10.63
N PHE A 19 0.26 -14.66 10.20
CA PHE A 19 -0.79 -13.95 10.92
C PHE A 19 -0.25 -13.17 12.12
N ASP A 20 -0.07 -13.84 13.26
CA ASP A 20 0.33 -13.25 14.55
C ASP A 20 1.53 -12.30 14.48
N PRO A 21 2.57 -12.54 13.65
CA PRO A 21 3.69 -11.60 13.56
C PRO A 21 3.31 -10.18 13.17
N ALA A 22 2.17 -9.95 12.50
CA ALA A 22 1.67 -8.61 12.21
C ALA A 22 1.40 -7.78 13.48
N GLN A 23 1.04 -8.43 14.60
CA GLN A 23 0.78 -7.81 15.90
C GLN A 23 1.99 -7.89 16.85
N GLU A 24 2.91 -8.84 16.64
CA GLU A 24 4.11 -8.98 17.45
C GLU A 24 5.09 -7.81 17.22
N MET A 25 5.68 -7.31 18.31
CA MET A 25 6.64 -6.19 18.30
C MET A 25 8.09 -6.65 18.24
N THR A 26 8.36 -7.95 18.29
CA THR A 26 9.70 -8.55 18.35
C THR A 26 10.34 -8.76 16.98
N GLY A 27 9.71 -8.24 15.91
CA GLY A 27 10.16 -8.41 14.53
C GLY A 27 9.48 -7.42 13.58
N ASN A 28 9.86 -7.50 12.31
CA ASN A 28 9.43 -6.59 11.25
C ASN A 28 8.40 -7.20 10.28
N LEU A 29 7.81 -8.36 10.60
CA LEU A 29 6.76 -8.97 9.78
C LEU A 29 5.43 -8.26 10.00
N GLY A 30 4.70 -7.98 8.92
CA GLY A 30 3.44 -7.23 8.95
C GLY A 30 3.61 -5.80 9.47
N LYS A 31 4.70 -5.14 9.06
CA LYS A 31 5.09 -3.78 9.49
C LYS A 31 5.40 -2.90 8.29
N ILE A 32 5.27 -1.60 8.50
CA ILE A 32 6.04 -0.60 7.77
C ILE A 32 7.10 -0.07 8.76
N VAL A 33 8.36 -0.08 8.35
CA VAL A 33 9.48 0.48 9.12
C VAL A 33 9.94 1.80 8.50
N ARG A 34 10.48 2.70 9.33
CA ARG A 34 11.06 3.99 8.92
C ARG A 34 12.51 4.07 9.39
N LEU A 35 13.41 4.31 8.46
CA LEU A 35 14.86 4.44 8.65
C LEU A 35 15.36 5.75 8.03
N HIS A 36 16.57 6.18 8.38
CA HIS A 36 17.32 7.11 7.54
C HIS A 36 17.77 6.44 6.23
N ASP A 37 18.21 7.21 5.25
CA ASP A 37 18.72 6.71 3.96
C ASP A 37 20.02 5.87 4.09
N ASP A 38 20.76 6.06 5.18
CA ASP A 38 21.91 5.24 5.58
C ASP A 38 21.54 3.97 6.37
N GLY A 39 20.25 3.77 6.65
CA GLY A 39 19.71 2.63 7.39
C GLY A 39 19.74 2.78 8.91
N SER A 40 20.19 3.90 9.46
CA SER A 40 20.09 4.18 10.90
C SER A 40 18.65 4.46 11.33
N VAL A 41 18.36 4.29 12.63
CA VAL A 41 16.99 4.42 13.17
C VAL A 41 16.74 5.86 13.65
N PRO A 42 15.71 6.56 13.14
CA PRO A 42 15.32 7.88 13.63
C PRO A 42 14.91 7.85 15.11
N ASP A 43 15.43 8.80 15.90
CA ASP A 43 15.16 8.90 17.34
C ASP A 43 13.73 9.30 17.67
N ASP A 44 13.02 9.90 16.72
CA ASP A 44 11.62 10.25 16.84
C ASP A 44 10.68 9.12 16.37
N ASN A 45 11.16 7.91 16.05
CA ASN A 45 10.29 6.77 15.74
C ASN A 45 9.31 6.48 16.90
N PRO A 46 8.06 6.05 16.61
CA PRO A 46 7.01 5.93 17.64
C PRO A 46 7.32 4.90 18.73
N PHE A 47 8.25 3.98 18.47
CA PHE A 47 8.67 2.95 19.40
C PHE A 47 10.18 2.95 19.66
N PHE A 48 10.86 4.07 19.40
CA PHE A 48 12.32 4.19 19.51
C PHE A 48 12.85 3.69 20.87
N ASP A 49 12.24 4.12 21.97
CA ASP A 49 12.63 3.75 23.33
C ASP A 49 12.53 2.25 23.65
N ARG A 50 11.87 1.45 22.80
CA ARG A 50 11.80 0.00 22.96
C ARG A 50 13.05 -0.73 22.46
N GLY A 51 13.89 -0.06 21.66
CA GLY A 51 15.14 -0.60 21.14
C GLY A 51 14.97 -1.73 20.12
N ASP A 52 16.13 -2.26 19.68
CA ASP A 52 16.27 -3.33 18.70
C ASP A 52 15.41 -3.08 17.44
N VAL A 53 14.88 -4.15 16.81
CA VAL A 53 13.99 -4.06 15.65
C VAL A 53 12.71 -3.28 15.93
N THR A 54 12.28 -3.21 17.20
CA THR A 54 11.07 -2.49 17.58
C THR A 54 11.20 -1.00 17.31
N ALA A 55 12.39 -0.44 17.50
CA ALA A 55 12.69 0.96 17.27
C ALA A 55 12.52 1.37 15.80
N GLU A 56 12.59 0.42 14.85
CA GLU A 56 12.42 0.66 13.42
C GLU A 56 10.95 0.82 13.00
N ILE A 57 10.01 0.32 13.81
CA ILE A 57 8.59 0.22 13.44
C ILE A 57 7.95 1.60 13.33
N TRP A 58 7.38 1.90 12.16
CA TRP A 58 6.55 3.08 11.92
C TRP A 58 5.06 2.78 12.13
N SER A 59 4.58 1.64 11.60
CA SER A 59 3.23 1.14 11.80
C SER A 59 3.18 -0.40 11.74
N LEU A 60 2.10 -0.99 12.25
CA LEU A 60 1.94 -2.45 12.40
C LEU A 60 0.54 -2.92 12.02
N GLY A 61 0.32 -4.24 12.03
CA GLY A 61 -0.97 -4.83 11.71
C GLY A 61 -1.24 -4.91 10.21
N HIS A 62 -0.18 -5.00 9.41
CA HIS A 62 -0.26 -5.12 7.95
C HIS A 62 -0.24 -6.58 7.52
N ARG A 63 -0.95 -6.91 6.44
CA ARG A 63 -0.91 -8.24 5.82
C ARG A 63 0.19 -8.35 4.77
N ASN A 64 0.00 -7.70 3.63
CA ASN A 64 0.89 -7.85 2.48
C ASN A 64 0.97 -6.56 1.65
N PRO A 65 1.65 -5.51 2.16
CA PRO A 65 1.75 -4.23 1.45
C PRO A 65 2.74 -4.30 0.30
N LEU A 66 2.27 -3.99 -0.90
CA LEU A 66 3.06 -4.08 -2.14
C LEU A 66 3.20 -2.74 -2.87
N GLY A 67 2.29 -1.79 -2.65
CA GLY A 67 2.40 -0.42 -3.14
C GLY A 67 2.60 0.54 -1.98
N MET A 68 3.50 1.51 -2.17
CA MET A 68 3.69 2.63 -1.25
C MET A 68 4.09 3.87 -2.03
N ALA A 69 3.45 5.00 -1.75
CA ALA A 69 3.80 6.28 -2.35
C ALA A 69 3.45 7.45 -1.42
N PHE A 70 4.20 8.53 -1.53
CA PHE A 70 3.88 9.81 -0.91
C PHE A 70 3.03 10.65 -1.84
N ASP A 71 2.03 11.33 -1.30
CA ASP A 71 1.34 12.38 -2.02
C ASP A 71 2.04 13.74 -1.90
N ALA A 72 1.47 14.76 -2.56
CA ALA A 72 2.04 16.10 -2.61
C ALA A 72 2.12 16.79 -1.24
N GLU A 73 1.33 16.34 -0.27
CA GLU A 73 1.34 16.84 1.11
C GLU A 73 2.30 16.05 2.02
N GLY A 74 3.05 15.09 1.47
CA GLY A 74 3.99 14.27 2.23
C GLY A 74 3.32 13.17 3.04
N ARG A 75 2.07 12.81 2.73
CA ARG A 75 1.37 11.71 3.41
C ARG A 75 1.73 10.39 2.74
N LEU A 76 2.14 9.41 3.54
CA LEU A 76 2.44 8.07 3.07
C LEU A 76 1.15 7.27 2.89
N TRP A 77 0.93 6.73 1.70
CA TRP A 77 -0.15 5.81 1.40
C TRP A 77 0.42 4.43 1.06
N ASN A 78 -0.25 3.36 1.48
CA ASN A 78 0.06 2.00 1.03
C ASN A 78 -1.16 1.28 0.48
N THR A 79 -0.91 0.39 -0.48
CA THR A 79 -1.88 -0.65 -0.86
C THR A 79 -1.39 -1.99 -0.36
N GLU A 80 -2.33 -2.82 0.06
CA GLU A 80 -2.02 -4.19 0.48
C GLU A 80 -3.07 -5.20 0.06
N MET A 81 -2.61 -6.43 -0.17
CA MET A 81 -3.51 -7.53 -0.45
C MET A 81 -4.15 -8.02 0.84
N GLY A 82 -5.46 -8.13 0.85
CA GLY A 82 -6.23 -8.79 1.90
C GLY A 82 -6.18 -10.32 1.79
N PRO A 83 -6.82 -11.04 2.72
CA PRO A 83 -6.93 -12.50 2.68
C PRO A 83 -7.85 -12.97 1.52
N LEU A 84 -8.99 -13.60 1.80
CA LEU A 84 -10.02 -13.81 0.79
C LEU A 84 -10.79 -12.49 0.64
N HIS A 85 -10.38 -11.67 -0.34
CA HIS A 85 -10.84 -10.29 -0.51
C HIS A 85 -10.28 -9.33 0.55
N GLY A 86 -10.85 -8.13 0.66
CA GLY A 86 -10.42 -7.13 1.64
C GLY A 86 -9.06 -6.54 1.33
N ASP A 87 -8.76 -6.31 0.04
CA ASP A 87 -7.58 -5.51 -0.28
C ASP A 87 -7.82 -4.08 0.18
N GLU A 88 -6.76 -3.37 0.55
CA GLU A 88 -6.88 -2.08 1.22
C GLU A 88 -5.99 -1.01 0.58
N LEU A 89 -6.47 0.23 0.65
CA LEU A 89 -5.68 1.44 0.54
C LEU A 89 -5.69 2.14 1.89
N ASN A 90 -4.52 2.31 2.46
CA ASN A 90 -4.28 2.78 3.82
C ASN A 90 -3.52 4.11 3.78
N LEU A 91 -3.98 5.09 4.57
CA LEU A 91 -3.18 6.26 4.93
C LEU A 91 -2.28 5.84 6.10
N VAL A 92 -0.97 5.82 5.90
CA VAL A 92 0.00 5.30 6.87
C VAL A 92 0.33 6.33 7.94
N LEU A 93 -0.11 6.08 9.16
CA LEU A 93 0.01 6.99 10.29
C LEU A 93 1.03 6.49 11.33
N LYS A 94 1.78 7.43 11.91
CA LYS A 94 2.79 7.18 12.93
C LYS A 94 2.22 6.39 14.12
N GLY A 95 2.79 5.22 14.37
CA GLY A 95 2.48 4.35 15.51
C GLY A 95 1.12 3.64 15.46
N ARG A 96 0.38 3.74 14.34
CA ARG A 96 -0.96 3.13 14.23
C ARG A 96 -0.92 1.66 13.86
N ASN A 97 -1.92 0.94 14.35
CA ASN A 97 -2.14 -0.48 14.14
C ASN A 97 -3.31 -0.69 13.18
N TYR A 98 -3.05 -1.30 12.03
CA TYR A 98 -4.03 -1.61 10.96
C TYR A 98 -4.73 -2.95 11.20
N GLY A 99 -4.43 -3.61 12.32
CA GLY A 99 -5.30 -4.61 12.90
C GLY A 99 -5.24 -6.02 12.31
N TYR A 100 -4.62 -6.27 11.15
CA TYR A 100 -4.45 -7.64 10.67
C TYR A 100 -3.65 -8.49 11.68
N PRO A 101 -4.04 -9.75 11.96
CA PRO A 101 -5.17 -10.52 11.42
C PRO A 101 -6.48 -10.40 12.23
N ILE A 102 -6.50 -9.54 13.25
CA ILE A 102 -7.64 -9.36 14.17
C ILE A 102 -8.84 -8.73 13.45
N VAL A 103 -8.57 -7.84 12.49
CA VAL A 103 -9.55 -7.26 11.57
C VAL A 103 -9.10 -7.32 10.12
N SER A 104 -10.07 -7.35 9.22
CA SER A 104 -9.90 -7.30 7.76
C SER A 104 -11.29 -7.15 7.12
N GLU A 105 -11.40 -6.38 6.03
CA GLU A 105 -12.66 -6.31 5.26
C GLU A 105 -12.92 -7.57 4.41
N GLY A 106 -11.94 -8.48 4.35
CA GLY A 106 -12.04 -9.82 3.75
C GLY A 106 -12.06 -10.92 4.80
N ASP A 107 -12.39 -12.14 4.37
CA ASP A 107 -12.48 -13.32 5.22
C ASP A 107 -11.20 -14.16 5.18
N HIS A 108 -11.02 -15.09 6.12
CA HIS A 108 -9.96 -16.08 6.03
C HIS A 108 -10.18 -17.01 4.82
N TYR A 109 -9.12 -17.54 4.22
CA TYR A 109 -9.23 -18.45 3.06
C TYR A 109 -9.98 -19.76 3.35
N SER A 110 -10.16 -20.12 4.62
CA SER A 110 -11.01 -21.25 5.05
C SER A 110 -12.51 -20.94 4.99
N GLY A 111 -12.89 -19.68 4.79
CA GLY A 111 -14.26 -19.17 4.91
C GLY A 111 -14.64 -18.71 6.31
N GLU A 112 -13.71 -18.79 7.28
CA GLU A 112 -13.91 -18.19 8.60
C GLU A 112 -13.98 -16.66 8.50
N LYS A 113 -14.93 -16.08 9.23
CA LYS A 113 -15.14 -14.63 9.27
C LYS A 113 -14.04 -13.95 10.09
N ILE A 114 -13.46 -12.90 9.52
CA ILE A 114 -12.63 -11.96 10.26
C ILE A 114 -13.52 -10.72 10.55
N PRO A 115 -13.51 -10.16 11.76
CA PRO A 115 -14.26 -8.93 12.04
C PRO A 115 -13.81 -7.76 11.13
N ASN A 116 -14.75 -6.94 10.69
CA ASN A 116 -14.45 -5.71 9.96
C ASN A 116 -13.94 -4.62 10.91
N HIS A 117 -13.27 -3.60 10.37
CA HIS A 117 -12.70 -2.49 11.14
C HIS A 117 -13.77 -1.68 11.88
N ASP A 118 -14.98 -1.53 11.31
CA ASP A 118 -16.09 -0.80 11.94
C ASP A 118 -16.52 -1.41 13.29
N THR A 119 -16.24 -2.70 13.52
CA THR A 119 -16.50 -3.40 14.78
C THR A 119 -15.40 -3.24 15.82
N ARG A 120 -14.21 -2.73 15.44
CA ARG A 120 -13.01 -2.62 16.27
C ARG A 120 -12.30 -1.27 16.05
N PRO A 121 -12.88 -0.16 16.54
CA PRO A 121 -12.38 1.20 16.29
C PRO A 121 -11.02 1.51 16.92
N GLU A 122 -10.44 0.59 17.69
CA GLU A 122 -9.05 0.69 18.15
C GLU A 122 -8.01 0.48 17.04
N PHE A 123 -8.40 -0.10 15.91
CA PHE A 123 -7.55 -0.27 14.72
C PHE A 123 -7.82 0.83 13.69
N GLU A 124 -6.77 1.24 12.97
CA GLU A 124 -6.89 2.20 11.88
C GLU A 124 -7.56 1.54 10.69
N ALA A 125 -8.73 2.07 10.29
CA ALA A 125 -9.50 1.54 9.18
C ALA A 125 -8.92 1.99 7.81
N PRO A 126 -9.04 1.15 6.77
CA PRO A 126 -8.64 1.53 5.42
C PRO A 126 -9.49 2.67 4.87
N LYS A 127 -8.90 3.48 3.99
CA LYS A 127 -9.63 4.56 3.30
C LYS A 127 -10.42 4.05 2.11
N VAL A 128 -9.95 2.97 1.48
CA VAL A 128 -10.70 2.18 0.50
C VAL A 128 -10.45 0.70 0.76
N ALA A 129 -11.50 -0.12 0.67
CA ALA A 129 -11.38 -1.57 0.70
C ALA A 129 -12.07 -2.20 -0.52
N TRP A 130 -11.50 -3.29 -1.02
CA TRP A 130 -12.01 -4.01 -2.19
C TRP A 130 -12.49 -5.41 -1.85
N VAL A 131 -13.80 -5.59 -1.98
CA VAL A 131 -14.50 -6.88 -1.90
C VAL A 131 -15.42 -7.00 -3.12
N PRO A 132 -15.05 -7.77 -4.16
CA PRO A 132 -13.94 -8.73 -4.22
C PRO A 132 -12.55 -8.09 -4.46
N THR A 133 -11.50 -8.88 -4.21
CA THR A 133 -10.08 -8.54 -4.39
C THR A 133 -9.75 -8.01 -5.80
N ILE A 134 -8.93 -6.96 -5.87
CA ILE A 134 -8.21 -6.51 -7.06
C ILE A 134 -6.78 -7.07 -7.12
N ALA A 135 -6.29 -7.60 -6.00
CA ALA A 135 -4.92 -8.03 -5.72
C ALA A 135 -3.91 -6.95 -6.10
N PRO A 136 -3.86 -5.82 -5.34
CA PRO A 136 -3.03 -4.68 -5.69
C PRO A 136 -1.54 -5.04 -5.61
N ALA A 137 -0.77 -4.54 -6.59
CA ALA A 137 0.68 -4.60 -6.60
C ALA A 137 1.26 -3.21 -6.29
N ASN A 138 2.14 -2.66 -7.14
CA ASN A 138 2.67 -1.31 -6.89
C ASN A 138 1.58 -0.22 -7.00
N MET A 139 1.91 0.97 -6.51
CA MET A 139 1.11 2.18 -6.63
C MET A 139 2.03 3.38 -6.80
N ILE A 140 1.60 4.37 -7.60
CA ILE A 140 2.19 5.72 -7.65
C ILE A 140 1.14 6.79 -7.37
N ILE A 141 1.59 7.98 -6.96
CA ILE A 141 0.79 9.20 -7.03
C ILE A 141 1.21 9.96 -8.31
N TYR A 142 0.29 10.13 -9.24
CA TYR A 142 0.60 10.71 -10.54
C TYR A 142 0.70 12.24 -10.47
N SER A 143 1.68 12.81 -11.16
CA SER A 143 1.96 14.26 -11.20
C SER A 143 2.43 14.77 -12.56
N GLY A 144 2.22 13.98 -13.62
CA GLY A 144 2.74 14.28 -14.96
C GLY A 144 1.81 15.14 -15.82
N GLU A 145 2.40 15.80 -16.82
CA GLU A 145 1.66 16.61 -17.78
C GLU A 145 0.80 15.81 -18.79
N PRO A 146 1.20 14.64 -19.31
CA PRO A 146 0.41 13.94 -20.33
C PRO A 146 -1.01 13.55 -19.88
N PHE A 147 -1.20 13.19 -18.60
CA PHE A 147 -2.50 12.79 -18.05
C PHE A 147 -2.97 13.79 -16.98
N GLN A 148 -3.03 15.10 -17.30
CA GLN A 148 -3.34 16.16 -16.31
C GLN A 148 -4.57 15.88 -15.44
N GLN A 149 -5.61 15.25 -16.00
CA GLN A 149 -6.83 14.90 -15.26
C GLN A 149 -6.63 13.84 -14.18
N TRP A 150 -5.47 13.18 -14.14
CA TRP A 150 -5.09 12.18 -13.13
C TRP A 150 -4.11 12.74 -12.10
N ASN A 151 -3.72 14.01 -12.18
CA ASN A 151 -2.79 14.60 -11.21
C ASN A 151 -3.35 14.52 -9.79
N GLY A 152 -2.50 14.10 -8.86
CA GLY A 152 -2.86 13.83 -7.47
C GLY A 152 -3.60 12.51 -7.26
N SER A 153 -3.98 11.77 -8.30
CA SER A 153 -4.60 10.45 -8.14
C SER A 153 -3.55 9.37 -7.85
N ALA A 154 -3.94 8.36 -7.08
CA ALA A 154 -3.21 7.11 -7.04
C ALA A 154 -3.53 6.26 -8.28
N LEU A 155 -2.49 5.70 -8.90
CA LEU A 155 -2.60 4.67 -9.93
C LEU A 155 -2.07 3.36 -9.37
N ILE A 156 -2.94 2.37 -9.24
CA ILE A 156 -2.66 1.10 -8.56
C ILE A 156 -2.64 -0.02 -9.59
N ALA A 157 -1.55 -0.77 -9.65
CA ALA A 157 -1.41 -1.95 -10.48
C ALA A 157 -2.29 -3.10 -9.95
N GLY A 158 -3.16 -3.66 -10.78
CA GLY A 158 -4.09 -4.72 -10.42
C GLY A 158 -3.70 -6.09 -10.99
N LEU A 159 -3.40 -7.05 -10.12
CA LEU A 159 -3.06 -8.41 -10.54
C LEU A 159 -4.29 -9.27 -10.82
N ALA A 160 -5.31 -9.25 -9.95
CA ALA A 160 -6.52 -10.05 -10.13
C ALA A 160 -7.54 -9.31 -11.01
N SER A 161 -7.65 -7.98 -10.83
CA SER A 161 -8.52 -7.14 -11.66
C SER A 161 -8.04 -7.02 -13.10
N ARG A 162 -6.75 -7.24 -13.37
CA ARG A 162 -6.13 -7.08 -14.72
C ARG A 162 -6.34 -5.67 -15.29
N ALA A 163 -6.29 -4.69 -14.41
CA ALA A 163 -6.54 -3.29 -14.69
C ALA A 163 -5.53 -2.40 -13.95
N ILE A 164 -5.44 -1.13 -14.36
CA ILE A 164 -4.91 -0.06 -13.52
C ILE A 164 -6.10 0.60 -12.84
N ILE A 165 -6.09 0.67 -11.51
CA ILE A 165 -7.16 1.27 -10.71
C ILE A 165 -6.75 2.70 -10.38
N ARG A 166 -7.61 3.67 -10.68
CA ARG A 166 -7.41 5.07 -10.34
C ARG A 166 -8.22 5.41 -9.08
N VAL A 167 -7.53 5.92 -8.07
CA VAL A 167 -8.14 6.40 -6.83
C VAL A 167 -7.90 7.90 -6.71
N GLU A 168 -8.97 8.65 -6.42
CA GLU A 168 -8.92 10.09 -6.16
C GLU A 168 -8.89 10.33 -4.65
N PHE A 169 -8.16 11.36 -4.22
CA PHE A 169 -8.09 11.79 -2.82
C PHE A 169 -8.86 13.10 -2.60
N ASP A 170 -9.44 13.23 -1.41
CA ASP A 170 -9.98 14.48 -0.86
C ASP A 170 -9.48 14.62 0.58
N GLY A 171 -8.34 15.30 0.73
CA GLY A 171 -7.58 15.23 1.97
C GLY A 171 -7.29 13.77 2.32
N GLU A 172 -7.55 13.37 3.56
CA GLU A 172 -7.27 12.00 4.04
C GLU A 172 -8.31 10.96 3.60
N GLN A 173 -9.32 11.38 2.82
CA GLN A 173 -10.31 10.49 2.24
C GLN A 173 -9.87 10.04 0.85
N ALA A 174 -10.32 8.87 0.43
CA ALA A 174 -10.01 8.29 -0.85
C ALA A 174 -11.23 7.58 -1.44
N ARG A 175 -11.35 7.55 -2.76
CA ARG A 175 -12.34 6.71 -3.45
C ARG A 175 -11.84 6.22 -4.79
N GLU A 176 -12.20 4.99 -5.14
CA GLU A 176 -12.01 4.52 -6.52
C GLU A 176 -12.81 5.41 -7.47
N ALA A 177 -12.13 5.93 -8.50
CA ALA A 177 -12.73 6.80 -9.49
C ALA A 177 -12.93 6.08 -10.84
N GLU A 178 -11.98 5.21 -11.21
CA GLU A 178 -11.99 4.56 -12.52
C GLU A 178 -11.12 3.30 -12.54
N ARG A 179 -11.41 2.39 -13.48
CA ARG A 179 -10.53 1.27 -13.85
C ARG A 179 -10.21 1.32 -15.33
N TYR A 180 -8.93 1.19 -15.65
CA TYR A 180 -8.47 1.03 -17.01
C TYR A 180 -8.11 -0.44 -17.26
N GLU A 181 -8.97 -1.12 -18.01
CA GLU A 181 -8.80 -2.53 -18.36
C GLU A 181 -7.55 -2.75 -19.22
N MET A 182 -6.63 -3.57 -18.73
CA MET A 182 -5.38 -3.89 -19.44
C MET A 182 -5.43 -5.26 -20.10
N GLY A 183 -6.35 -6.13 -19.67
CA GLY A 183 -6.44 -7.50 -20.17
C GLY A 183 -5.22 -8.35 -19.80
N ALA A 184 -4.40 -7.94 -18.84
CA ALA A 184 -3.25 -8.66 -18.33
C ALA A 184 -3.03 -8.33 -16.85
N ARG A 185 -2.34 -9.20 -16.12
CA ARG A 185 -2.00 -8.95 -14.72
C ARG A 185 -0.97 -7.83 -14.67
N ILE A 186 -1.24 -6.75 -13.95
CA ILE A 186 -0.32 -5.61 -13.89
C ILE A 186 0.47 -5.68 -12.59
N ARG A 187 1.79 -5.76 -12.73
CA ARG A 187 2.74 -5.80 -11.60
C ARG A 187 3.10 -4.41 -11.13
N GLU A 188 3.36 -3.52 -12.08
CA GLU A 188 3.97 -2.23 -11.81
C GLU A 188 3.46 -1.17 -12.78
N VAL A 189 3.25 0.03 -12.28
CA VAL A 189 2.99 1.28 -13.01
C VAL A 189 3.93 2.34 -12.45
N GLU A 190 4.67 3.00 -13.31
CA GLU A 190 5.62 4.06 -12.94
C GLU A 190 5.46 5.27 -13.83
N GLN A 191 5.68 6.47 -13.26
CA GLN A 191 5.72 7.71 -14.01
C GLN A 191 7.13 7.90 -14.59
N GLY A 192 7.25 7.94 -15.91
CA GLY A 192 8.48 8.31 -16.59
C GLY A 192 8.82 9.80 -16.46
N PRO A 193 10.06 10.20 -16.77
CA PRO A 193 10.49 11.60 -16.67
C PRO A 193 9.76 12.55 -17.64
N ASP A 194 9.13 12.00 -18.69
CA ASP A 194 8.28 12.72 -19.63
C ASP A 194 6.80 12.73 -19.21
N GLY A 195 6.48 12.22 -18.01
CA GLY A 195 5.14 12.11 -17.46
C GLY A 195 4.29 10.99 -18.08
N ASN A 196 4.80 10.22 -19.05
CA ASN A 196 4.09 9.04 -19.55
C ASN A 196 4.19 7.90 -18.54
N LEU A 197 3.25 6.95 -18.62
CA LEU A 197 3.25 5.80 -17.72
C LEU A 197 4.02 4.63 -18.34
N TRP A 198 4.82 3.97 -17.53
CA TRP A 198 5.49 2.71 -17.84
C TRP A 198 4.87 1.60 -17.02
N VAL A 199 4.54 0.49 -17.66
CA VAL A 199 3.74 -0.57 -17.05
C VAL A 199 4.39 -1.93 -17.29
N LEU A 200 4.50 -2.74 -16.24
CA LEU A 200 4.97 -4.12 -16.31
C LEU A 200 3.83 -5.11 -16.12
N GLU A 201 3.78 -6.11 -17.00
CA GLU A 201 2.88 -7.26 -16.86
C GLU A 201 3.54 -8.39 -16.06
N ASP A 202 2.75 -9.05 -15.21
CA ASP A 202 3.15 -10.22 -14.41
C ASP A 202 2.94 -11.52 -15.20
N ARG A 203 3.87 -12.49 -15.03
CA ARG A 203 3.96 -13.84 -15.66
C ARG A 203 4.87 -13.93 -16.89
N ASP A 204 5.12 -15.17 -17.31
CA ASP A 204 5.92 -15.52 -18.49
C ASP A 204 5.40 -14.79 -19.73
N GLY A 205 6.31 -14.16 -20.47
CA GLY A 205 5.98 -13.34 -21.63
C GLY A 205 5.44 -11.94 -21.30
N GLY A 206 5.53 -11.51 -20.03
CA GLY A 206 5.16 -10.16 -19.61
C GLY A 206 5.90 -9.07 -20.38
N ARG A 207 5.20 -7.98 -20.69
CA ARG A 207 5.69 -6.86 -21.49
C ARG A 207 6.01 -5.65 -20.61
N LEU A 208 6.95 -4.83 -21.11
CA LEU A 208 7.09 -3.43 -20.71
C LEU A 208 6.30 -2.57 -21.69
N LEU A 209 5.32 -1.83 -21.20
CA LEU A 209 4.44 -0.98 -21.99
C LEU A 209 4.68 0.47 -21.64
N LYS A 210 4.66 1.35 -22.64
CA LYS A 210 4.52 2.80 -22.45
C LYS A 210 3.10 3.19 -22.79
N LEU A 211 2.39 3.81 -21.85
CA LEU A 211 1.04 4.35 -22.06
C LEU A 211 1.14 5.86 -22.24
N THR A 212 0.48 6.35 -23.29
CA THR A 212 0.36 7.78 -23.62
C THR A 212 -1.12 8.15 -23.69
N PRO A 213 -1.50 9.40 -23.42
CA PRO A 213 -2.85 9.89 -23.67
C PRO A 213 -3.20 9.77 -25.16
N ARG A 214 -4.51 9.78 -25.47
CA ARG A 214 -5.04 9.82 -26.84
C ARG A 214 -5.62 11.18 -27.17
#